data_AF-A0A481RII0-F1
#
_entry.id   AF-A0A481RII0-F1
#
_cell.length_a   1.000
_cell.length_b   1.000
_cell.length_c   1.000
_cell.angle_alpha   90.00
_cell.angle_beta   90.00
_cell.angle_gamma   90.00
#
_symmetry.space_group_name_H-M   'P 1'
#
loop_
_entity.id
_entity.type
_entity.pdbx_description
1 polymer ?
#
loop_
_entity_poly.entity_id
_entity_poly.type
_entity_poly.pdbx_seq_one_letter_code
_entity_poly.pdbx_strand_id
1 'polypeptide(L)'
;MSENIESAAAFQDVYVRIRTDLLVIGDSILTDRHHASNGNYEDDDPQNQIGGIIPAFPLSGWLRHGMEAVVQQYGGTACHPGESNANFKKRDVYDRDLDAGYHEKGACVDDPNADGGCVIFDLFGGFGGVPGKVMRRPIKFNPVRTAVDYTRGQAEGHYRRLTRHVASRNADDNRESLRSVELDAVANLDGCWQLSFRETKPEFLGLLCESLEYLDAHNTDFIHQLGGARNFGAGIVDTHLINPLYEDHELKRVFNRSRGTTKAMDEKDEQWASEYRPAFVDALETRIEEETA
;
A
#
# COMPACT_ATOMS: atom_id res chain seq x y z
N MET A 1 -21.62 23.33 -5.79
CA MET A 1 -20.51 22.46 -6.25
C MET A 1 -19.13 23.01 -5.91
N SER A 2 -18.95 24.31 -5.62
CA SER A 2 -17.63 24.88 -5.26
C SER A 2 -17.22 24.72 -3.80
N GLU A 3 -18.12 24.39 -2.86
CA GLU A 3 -17.77 24.23 -1.44
C GLU A 3 -17.07 22.90 -1.11
N ASN A 4 -17.18 21.87 -1.96
CA ASN A 4 -16.58 20.56 -1.68
C ASN A 4 -15.06 20.49 -1.97
N ILE A 5 -14.50 21.41 -2.76
CA ILE A 5 -13.06 21.42 -3.07
C ILE A 5 -12.24 21.99 -1.91
N GLU A 6 -12.81 22.90 -1.09
CA GLU A 6 -12.21 23.31 0.19
C GLU A 6 -12.16 22.15 1.22
N SER A 7 -12.90 21.04 1.00
CA SER A 7 -12.92 19.88 1.90
C SER A 7 -11.69 18.99 1.82
N ALA A 8 -10.97 18.95 0.70
CA ALA A 8 -9.87 18.00 0.51
C ALA A 8 -8.72 18.25 1.51
N ALA A 9 -8.45 19.51 1.83
CA ALA A 9 -7.42 19.91 2.79
C ALA A 9 -7.67 19.35 4.21
N ALA A 10 -8.92 19.02 4.56
CA ALA A 10 -9.25 18.41 5.84
C ALA A 10 -8.73 16.96 5.95
N PHE A 11 -8.45 16.30 4.82
CA PHE A 11 -8.01 14.91 4.75
C PHE A 11 -6.49 14.79 4.58
N GLN A 12 -5.73 15.59 5.34
CA GLN A 12 -4.27 15.56 5.30
C GLN A 12 -3.72 14.20 5.75
N ASP A 13 -4.31 13.63 6.81
CA ASP A 13 -4.00 12.30 7.30
C ASP A 13 -5.17 11.38 7.02
N VAL A 14 -4.89 10.27 6.32
CA VAL A 14 -5.87 9.21 6.08
C VAL A 14 -5.32 7.87 6.52
N TYR A 15 -6.24 6.97 6.85
CA TYR A 15 -5.91 5.71 7.49
C TYR A 15 -6.43 4.55 6.64
N VAL A 16 -5.54 3.66 6.26
CA VAL A 16 -5.86 2.47 5.48
C VAL A 16 -5.84 1.27 6.41
N ARG A 17 -6.92 0.49 6.45
CA ARG A 17 -6.88 -0.79 7.15
C ARG A 17 -6.13 -1.79 6.30
N ILE A 18 -5.24 -2.55 6.93
CA ILE A 18 -4.51 -3.65 6.30
C ILE A 18 -4.69 -4.88 7.17
N ARG A 19 -5.18 -5.97 6.56
CA ARG A 19 -5.30 -7.28 7.21
C ARG A 19 -4.64 -8.35 6.38
N THR A 20 -3.94 -9.26 7.03
CA THR A 20 -3.33 -10.42 6.36
C THR A 20 -3.13 -11.53 7.38
N ASP A 21 -3.55 -12.74 7.01
CA ASP A 21 -3.32 -13.94 7.82
C ASP A 21 -1.82 -14.24 7.93
N LEU A 22 -1.08 -14.03 6.83
CA LEU A 22 0.34 -14.33 6.77
C LEU A 22 1.07 -13.47 5.73
N LEU A 23 2.03 -12.70 6.20
CA LEU A 23 2.82 -11.78 5.40
C LEU A 23 4.30 -12.15 5.50
N VAL A 24 4.87 -12.65 4.41
CA VAL A 24 6.27 -13.09 4.31
C VAL A 24 7.07 -12.07 3.51
N ILE A 25 7.36 -10.90 4.09
CA ILE A 25 8.19 -9.90 3.39
C ILE A 25 9.65 -10.26 3.59
N GLY A 26 10.19 -11.06 2.68
CA GLY A 26 11.57 -11.59 2.72
C GLY A 26 12.62 -10.62 3.28
N ASP A 27 13.29 -9.84 2.42
CA ASP A 27 14.38 -8.94 2.85
C ASP A 27 13.89 -7.65 3.54
N SER A 28 12.69 -7.62 4.12
CA SER A 28 12.07 -6.34 4.49
C SER A 28 11.34 -6.30 5.83
N ILE A 29 10.97 -7.39 6.51
CA ILE A 29 10.46 -7.23 7.89
C ILE A 29 11.64 -6.89 8.82
N LEU A 30 11.66 -5.67 9.35
CA LEU A 30 12.59 -5.29 10.40
C LEU A 30 11.95 -5.64 11.73
N THR A 31 12.40 -6.73 12.33
CA THR A 31 12.02 -7.06 13.71
C THR A 31 12.99 -6.38 14.67
N ASP A 32 12.51 -6.02 15.87
CA ASP A 32 13.39 -5.55 16.96
C ASP A 32 14.31 -6.69 17.50
N ARG A 33 14.29 -7.89 16.87
CA ARG A 33 15.09 -9.08 17.19
C ARG A 33 16.54 -9.00 16.70
N HIS A 34 16.99 -7.88 16.10
CA HIS A 34 18.29 -7.78 15.41
C HIS A 34 19.56 -8.07 16.26
N HIS A 35 19.42 -8.49 17.52
CA HIS A 35 20.51 -8.89 18.42
C HIS A 35 20.44 -10.34 18.96
N ALA A 36 19.43 -11.16 18.62
CA ALA A 36 19.33 -12.52 19.16
C ALA A 36 19.14 -13.57 18.04
N SER A 37 20.22 -14.33 17.82
CA SER A 37 20.43 -15.42 16.87
C SER A 37 19.20 -16.23 16.45
N ASN A 38 19.18 -16.61 15.17
CA ASN A 38 18.18 -17.46 14.51
C ASN A 38 18.00 -18.87 15.14
N GLY A 39 18.77 -19.29 16.14
CA GLY A 39 18.71 -20.64 16.70
C GLY A 39 17.70 -20.87 17.83
N ASN A 40 17.11 -19.83 18.42
CA ASN A 40 16.32 -19.94 19.64
C ASN A 40 14.89 -19.48 19.40
N TYR A 41 13.99 -20.39 19.02
CA TYR A 41 12.55 -20.13 19.05
C TYR A 41 11.94 -21.07 20.09
N GLU A 42 11.57 -20.51 21.24
CA GLU A 42 10.79 -21.19 22.29
C GLU A 42 9.46 -20.44 22.42
N ASP A 43 8.32 -21.13 22.36
CA ASP A 43 6.99 -20.50 22.30
C ASP A 43 6.69 -19.55 23.48
N ASP A 44 7.38 -19.69 24.61
CA ASP A 44 7.26 -18.89 25.82
C ASP A 44 8.36 -17.84 26.02
N ASP A 45 9.28 -17.68 25.05
CA ASP A 45 10.35 -16.68 25.14
C ASP A 45 9.75 -15.26 25.20
N PRO A 46 10.07 -14.45 26.24
CA PRO A 46 9.69 -13.04 26.31
C PRO A 46 10.10 -12.23 25.06
N GLN A 47 11.13 -12.66 24.32
CA GLN A 47 11.54 -12.08 23.05
C GLN A 47 10.57 -12.36 21.90
N ASN A 48 9.62 -13.30 22.02
CA ASN A 48 8.54 -13.48 21.05
C ASN A 48 7.38 -12.48 21.24
N GLN A 49 7.46 -11.61 22.26
CA GLN A 49 6.59 -10.42 22.41
C GLN A 49 7.13 -9.18 21.68
N ILE A 50 8.19 -9.36 20.89
CA ILE A 50 8.87 -8.27 20.21
C ILE A 50 8.07 -7.87 18.96
N GLY A 51 7.65 -6.61 18.92
CA GLY A 51 7.04 -6.01 17.75
C GLY A 51 8.02 -5.85 16.58
N GLY A 52 7.57 -5.23 15.51
CA GLY A 52 8.44 -4.98 14.36
C GLY A 52 7.87 -3.94 13.44
N ILE A 53 8.48 -3.84 12.26
CA ILE A 53 8.14 -2.84 11.26
C ILE A 53 7.98 -3.51 9.90
N ILE A 54 6.86 -3.20 9.25
CA ILE A 54 6.68 -3.35 7.80
C ILE A 54 7.17 -2.05 7.15
N PRO A 55 8.25 -2.07 6.35
CA PRO A 55 8.84 -0.84 5.84
C PRO A 55 7.93 -0.14 4.84
N ALA A 56 8.11 1.18 4.74
CA ALA A 56 7.37 2.00 3.80
C ALA A 56 7.64 1.64 2.33
N PHE A 57 8.80 1.08 2.00
CA PHE A 57 9.19 0.78 0.62
C PHE A 57 8.29 -0.26 -0.07
N PRO A 58 8.11 -1.49 0.45
CA PRO A 58 7.19 -2.46 -0.14
C PRO A 58 5.74 -1.98 -0.15
N LEU A 59 5.28 -1.33 0.93
CA LEU A 59 3.93 -0.75 1.00
C LEU A 59 3.71 0.31 -0.09
N SER A 60 4.71 1.17 -0.29
CA SER A 60 4.67 2.20 -1.32
C SER A 60 4.67 1.63 -2.73
N GLY A 61 5.45 0.59 -2.98
CA GLY A 61 5.50 -0.04 -4.30
C GLY A 61 4.18 -0.71 -4.64
N TRP A 62 3.59 -1.40 -3.66
CA TRP A 62 2.27 -2.03 -3.76
C TRP A 62 1.16 -1.02 -4.01
N LEU A 63 1.07 0.04 -3.19
CA LEU A 63 0.06 1.09 -3.38
C LEU A 63 0.22 1.78 -4.74
N ARG A 64 1.45 2.16 -5.11
CA ARG A 64 1.73 2.75 -6.43
C ARG A 64 1.27 1.84 -7.55
N HIS A 65 1.50 0.53 -7.44
CA HIS A 65 1.09 -0.41 -8.48
C HIS A 65 -0.43 -0.48 -8.67
N GLY A 66 -1.20 -0.45 -7.57
CA GLY A 66 -2.66 -0.32 -7.63
C GLY A 66 -3.11 0.99 -8.29
N MET A 67 -2.46 2.11 -7.91
CA MET A 67 -2.74 3.42 -8.49
C MET A 67 -2.43 3.49 -9.99
N GLU A 68 -1.33 2.89 -10.43
CA GLU A 68 -0.99 2.79 -11.86
C GLU A 68 -2.04 1.99 -12.63
N ALA A 69 -2.49 0.86 -12.07
CA ALA A 69 -3.53 0.03 -12.69
C ALA A 69 -4.88 0.76 -12.81
N VAL A 70 -5.28 1.50 -11.77
CA VAL A 70 -6.50 2.32 -11.81
C VAL A 70 -6.41 3.40 -12.88
N VAL A 71 -5.31 4.17 -12.93
CA VAL A 71 -5.15 5.21 -13.97
C VAL A 71 -5.29 4.62 -15.38
N GLN A 72 -4.73 3.43 -15.60
CA GLN A 72 -4.84 2.71 -16.87
C GLN A 72 -6.28 2.22 -17.17
N GLN A 73 -7.04 1.79 -16.15
CA GLN A 73 -8.45 1.41 -16.31
C GLN A 73 -9.33 2.59 -16.73
N TYR A 74 -8.98 3.79 -16.26
CA TYR A 74 -9.63 5.04 -16.63
C TYR A 74 -9.14 5.60 -17.97
N GLY A 75 -8.31 4.85 -18.71
CA GLY A 75 -7.82 5.23 -20.05
C GLY A 75 -6.59 6.13 -20.05
N GLY A 76 -6.06 6.48 -18.87
CA GLY A 76 -4.84 7.25 -18.71
C GLY A 76 -3.56 6.43 -18.91
N THR A 77 -2.41 7.10 -18.87
CA THR A 77 -1.09 6.44 -18.85
C THR A 77 -0.33 6.79 -17.59
N ALA A 78 0.43 5.83 -17.05
CA ALA A 78 1.18 6.02 -15.82
C ALA A 78 2.66 6.30 -16.06
N CYS A 79 3.27 7.12 -15.20
CA CYS A 79 4.70 7.39 -15.30
C CYS A 79 5.53 6.16 -14.94
N HIS A 80 6.42 5.75 -15.84
CA HIS A 80 7.29 4.60 -15.63
C HIS A 80 8.22 4.81 -14.41
N PRO A 81 8.38 3.84 -13.49
CA PRO A 81 9.20 4.03 -12.28
C PRO A 81 10.71 4.03 -12.55
N GLY A 82 11.15 3.26 -13.55
CA GLY A 82 12.56 3.14 -13.96
C GLY A 82 12.94 4.14 -15.04
N GLU A 83 14.21 4.56 -15.07
CA GLU A 83 14.75 5.39 -16.14
C GLU A 83 14.97 4.59 -17.42
N SER A 84 14.84 5.24 -18.58
CA SER A 84 14.99 4.62 -19.91
C SER A 84 16.42 4.12 -20.20
N ASN A 85 17.41 4.59 -19.43
CA ASN A 85 18.84 4.28 -19.51
C ASN A 85 19.34 3.35 -18.38
N ALA A 86 18.47 2.88 -17.49
CA ALA A 86 18.92 2.17 -16.31
C ALA A 86 19.55 0.81 -16.69
N ASN A 87 20.65 0.45 -16.01
CA ASN A 87 21.45 -0.77 -16.29
C ASN A 87 20.69 -2.10 -16.18
N PHE A 88 19.44 -2.08 -15.68
CA PHE A 88 18.51 -3.20 -15.59
C PHE A 88 17.48 -3.24 -16.72
N LYS A 89 17.65 -2.43 -17.79
CA LYS A 89 16.87 -2.52 -19.03
C LYS A 89 17.10 -3.88 -19.69
N LYS A 90 16.42 -4.92 -19.20
CA LYS A 90 16.08 -6.07 -20.04
C LYS A 90 15.26 -5.48 -21.17
N ARG A 91 15.84 -5.52 -22.37
CA ARG A 91 15.38 -4.79 -23.56
C ARG A 91 13.87 -4.93 -23.81
N ASP A 92 13.30 -6.09 -23.48
CA ASP A 92 11.89 -6.39 -23.72
C ASP A 92 10.95 -6.02 -22.56
N VAL A 93 11.48 -5.74 -21.36
CA VAL A 93 10.64 -5.38 -20.19
C VAL A 93 10.21 -3.92 -20.25
N TYR A 94 11.13 -3.03 -20.61
CA TYR A 94 10.83 -1.60 -20.69
C TYR A 94 9.82 -1.30 -21.79
N ASP A 95 10.05 -1.82 -23.00
CA ASP A 95 9.17 -1.59 -24.15
C ASP A 95 7.78 -2.21 -23.91
N ARG A 96 7.72 -3.41 -23.30
CA ARG A 96 6.45 -4.03 -22.90
C ARG A 96 5.70 -3.19 -21.86
N ASP A 97 6.41 -2.61 -20.89
CA ASP A 97 5.77 -1.77 -19.89
C ASP A 97 5.20 -0.50 -20.58
N LEU A 98 5.89 0.08 -21.57
CA LEU A 98 5.32 1.18 -22.37
C LEU A 98 4.04 0.77 -23.11
N ASP A 99 4.06 -0.40 -23.76
CA ASP A 99 2.87 -0.96 -24.43
C ASP A 99 1.73 -1.30 -23.47
N ALA A 100 2.03 -1.47 -22.17
CA ALA A 100 1.08 -1.77 -21.11
C ALA A 100 0.50 -0.51 -20.43
N GLY A 101 0.56 0.65 -21.09
CA GLY A 101 -0.05 1.88 -20.58
C GLY A 101 0.87 2.71 -19.68
N TYR A 102 2.19 2.56 -19.83
CA TYR A 102 3.16 3.46 -19.22
C TYR A 102 3.72 4.44 -20.27
N HIS A 103 3.99 5.67 -19.87
CA HIS A 103 4.81 6.59 -20.66
C HIS A 103 6.23 6.67 -20.11
N GLU A 104 7.17 7.13 -20.94
CA GLU A 104 8.56 7.31 -20.53
C GLU A 104 8.67 8.22 -19.30
N LYS A 105 9.55 7.86 -18.37
CA LYS A 105 9.72 8.60 -17.12
C LYS A 105 10.12 10.05 -17.43
N GLY A 106 9.28 10.99 -17.01
CA GLY A 106 9.48 12.43 -17.24
C GLY A 106 8.86 12.97 -18.52
N ALA A 107 8.31 12.14 -19.40
CA ALA A 107 7.64 12.61 -20.62
C ALA A 107 6.32 13.35 -20.33
N CYS A 108 5.75 13.19 -19.13
CA CYS A 108 4.51 13.86 -18.74
C CYS A 108 4.70 15.31 -18.29
N VAL A 109 5.92 15.85 -18.26
CA VAL A 109 6.18 17.20 -17.75
C VAL A 109 7.37 17.85 -18.46
N ASP A 110 7.20 19.09 -18.90
CA ASP A 110 8.26 19.90 -19.51
C ASP A 110 9.15 20.57 -18.44
N ASP A 111 8.55 21.21 -17.43
CA ASP A 111 9.25 21.70 -16.23
C ASP A 111 8.65 21.07 -14.95
N PRO A 112 9.37 20.12 -14.32
CA PRO A 112 8.91 19.44 -13.10
C PRO A 112 8.60 20.35 -11.92
N ASN A 113 9.10 21.60 -11.92
CA ASN A 113 8.84 22.56 -10.84
C ASN A 113 7.66 23.49 -11.14
N ALA A 114 7.18 23.54 -12.37
CA ALA A 114 6.06 24.38 -12.79
C ALA A 114 4.78 23.57 -13.05
N ASP A 115 4.91 22.35 -13.57
CA ASP A 115 3.77 21.52 -13.97
C ASP A 115 3.68 20.23 -13.14
N GLY A 116 2.45 19.82 -12.82
CA GLY A 116 2.20 18.59 -12.04
C GLY A 116 2.47 17.30 -12.82
N GLY A 117 2.56 17.37 -14.16
CA GLY A 117 2.61 16.21 -15.04
C GLY A 117 1.45 15.24 -14.82
N CYS A 118 1.67 13.93 -15.00
CA CYS A 118 0.61 12.96 -14.76
C CYS A 118 0.33 12.80 -13.25
N VAL A 119 -0.89 12.38 -12.88
CA VAL A 119 -1.32 12.24 -11.48
C VAL A 119 -0.39 11.34 -10.64
N ILE A 120 0.20 10.30 -11.24
CA ILE A 120 1.17 9.42 -10.57
C ILE A 120 2.46 10.18 -10.24
N PHE A 121 2.97 10.99 -11.15
CA PHE A 121 4.15 11.81 -10.90
C PHE A 121 3.87 12.89 -9.87
N ASP A 122 2.75 13.61 -9.98
CA ASP A 122 2.36 14.65 -9.02
C ASP A 122 2.30 14.09 -7.59
N LEU A 123 1.71 12.90 -7.45
CA LEU A 123 1.53 12.25 -6.15
C LEU A 123 2.84 11.68 -5.58
N PHE A 124 3.63 10.92 -6.37
CA PHE A 124 4.80 10.20 -5.87
C PHE A 124 6.14 10.94 -6.06
N GLY A 125 6.21 11.90 -6.99
CA GLY A 125 7.43 12.57 -7.41
C GLY A 125 8.50 11.59 -7.89
N GLY A 126 9.77 11.90 -7.59
CA GLY A 126 10.88 10.95 -7.73
C GLY A 126 11.76 11.11 -8.97
N PHE A 127 11.66 12.25 -9.66
CA PHE A 127 12.69 12.74 -10.59
C PHE A 127 12.68 14.28 -10.64
N GLY A 128 13.72 14.89 -11.21
CA GLY A 128 13.85 16.36 -11.27
C GLY A 128 14.06 17.05 -9.92
N GLY A 129 14.35 16.30 -8.84
CA GLY A 129 14.43 16.83 -7.48
C GLY A 129 13.07 17.11 -6.83
N VAL A 130 11.96 16.76 -7.50
CA VAL A 130 10.60 17.01 -7.01
C VAL A 130 10.19 15.94 -6.00
N PRO A 131 9.91 16.34 -4.75
CA PRO A 131 9.45 15.41 -3.74
C PRO A 131 7.98 15.04 -3.98
N GLY A 132 7.62 13.77 -3.76
CA GLY A 132 6.22 13.35 -3.78
C GLY A 132 5.37 14.06 -2.72
N LYS A 133 4.08 14.18 -3.02
CA LYS A 133 3.05 14.78 -2.17
C LYS A 133 2.44 13.81 -1.16
N VAL A 134 2.61 12.50 -1.34
CA VAL A 134 2.22 11.49 -0.32
C VAL A 134 3.39 10.94 0.47
N MET A 135 3.27 11.02 1.80
CA MET A 135 4.16 10.39 2.76
C MET A 135 3.57 9.06 3.21
N ARG A 136 4.34 7.98 2.97
CA ARG A 136 4.00 6.62 3.34
C ARG A 136 4.77 6.24 4.59
N ARG A 137 4.13 6.20 5.76
CA ARG A 137 4.82 5.78 6.99
C ARG A 137 4.98 4.25 7.01
N PRO A 138 6.03 3.72 7.62
CA PRO A 138 6.10 2.29 7.89
C PRO A 138 5.02 1.90 8.91
N ILE A 139 4.56 0.65 8.88
CA ILE A 139 3.61 0.12 9.87
C ILE A 139 4.41 -0.53 10.99
N LYS A 140 4.29 0.01 12.20
CA LYS A 140 4.79 -0.67 13.39
C LYS A 140 3.75 -1.65 13.87
N PHE A 141 4.13 -2.91 14.08
CA PHE A 141 3.24 -3.92 14.64
C PHE A 141 3.68 -4.38 16.03
N ASN A 142 2.72 -4.82 16.84
CA ASN A 142 2.95 -5.38 18.16
C ASN A 142 2.04 -6.60 18.40
N PRO A 143 2.54 -7.72 18.97
CA PRO A 143 1.69 -8.85 19.32
C PRO A 143 0.74 -8.55 20.49
N VAL A 144 1.06 -7.54 21.32
CA VAL A 144 0.23 -7.11 22.46
C VAL A 144 -0.72 -6.00 22.02
N ARG A 145 -1.99 -6.37 21.81
CA ARG A 145 -3.03 -5.45 21.32
C ARG A 145 -3.19 -4.16 22.15
N THR A 146 -3.01 -4.22 23.47
CA THR A 146 -3.12 -3.04 24.34
C THR A 146 -1.98 -2.03 24.15
N ALA A 147 -0.90 -2.43 23.48
CA ALA A 147 0.23 -1.58 23.14
C ALA A 147 0.16 -1.04 21.69
N VAL A 148 -0.91 -1.34 20.94
CA VAL A 148 -1.11 -0.88 19.56
C VAL A 148 -1.82 0.47 19.56
N ASP A 149 -1.19 1.46 18.93
CA ASP A 149 -1.76 2.79 18.74
C ASP A 149 -2.20 3.04 17.29
N TYR A 150 -3.48 2.73 17.00
CA TYR A 150 -4.05 2.83 15.65
C TYR A 150 -4.09 4.26 15.10
N THR A 151 -4.16 5.29 15.96
CA THR A 151 -4.10 6.71 15.53
C THR A 151 -2.71 7.12 15.08
N ARG A 152 -1.72 6.22 15.17
CA ARG A 152 -0.35 6.43 14.69
C ARG A 152 0.08 5.44 13.62
N GLY A 153 -0.90 4.80 12.93
CA GLY A 153 -0.62 3.84 11.86
C GLY A 153 0.10 2.58 12.36
N GLN A 154 -0.39 2.02 13.47
CA GLN A 154 0.13 0.76 14.02
C GLN A 154 -0.82 -0.41 13.77
N ALA A 155 -0.28 -1.62 13.93
CA ALA A 155 -1.00 -2.87 13.75
C ALA A 155 -0.82 -3.83 14.94
N GLU A 156 -1.84 -4.65 15.18
CA GLU A 156 -1.65 -5.93 15.87
C GLU A 156 -1.01 -6.89 14.87
N GLY A 157 -0.01 -7.67 15.31
CA GLY A 157 0.62 -8.66 14.45
C GLY A 157 1.57 -9.57 15.24
N HIS A 158 1.65 -10.83 14.83
CA HIS A 158 2.43 -11.85 15.54
C HIS A 158 3.61 -12.30 14.70
N TYR A 159 4.81 -12.25 15.27
CA TYR A 159 5.95 -12.88 14.63
C TYR A 159 5.75 -14.40 14.59
N ARG A 160 6.04 -14.98 13.43
CA ARG A 160 6.06 -16.43 13.18
C ARG A 160 7.27 -16.78 12.34
N ARG A 161 7.82 -17.96 12.58
CA ARG A 161 8.80 -18.57 11.69
C ARG A 161 8.19 -19.74 10.95
N LEU A 162 8.32 -19.72 9.64
CA LEU A 162 7.79 -20.74 8.75
C LEU A 162 8.93 -21.59 8.22
N THR A 163 8.76 -22.91 8.23
CA THR A 163 9.64 -23.79 7.48
C THR A 163 9.09 -23.95 6.06
N ARG A 164 9.89 -23.60 5.05
CA ARG A 164 9.54 -23.76 3.64
C ARG A 164 10.46 -24.76 2.97
N HIS A 165 9.89 -25.82 2.45
CA HIS A 165 10.57 -26.75 1.55
C HIS A 165 10.53 -26.19 0.12
N VAL A 166 11.71 -25.95 -0.44
CA VAL A 166 11.88 -25.60 -1.85
C VAL A 166 12.01 -26.89 -2.64
N ALA A 167 10.94 -27.24 -3.35
CA ALA A 167 10.89 -28.40 -4.21
C ALA A 167 11.51 -28.11 -5.59
N SER A 168 12.00 -29.16 -6.25
CA SER A 168 12.38 -29.11 -7.66
C SER A 168 11.18 -28.70 -8.51
N ARG A 169 11.45 -27.90 -9.55
CA ARG A 169 10.47 -27.51 -10.56
C ARG A 169 10.50 -28.44 -11.78
N ASN A 170 11.47 -29.35 -11.88
CA ASN A 170 11.51 -30.33 -12.96
C ASN A 170 10.42 -31.37 -12.76
N ALA A 171 9.74 -31.74 -13.85
CA ALA A 171 8.66 -32.72 -13.80
C ALA A 171 9.15 -34.10 -13.35
N ASP A 172 10.36 -34.50 -13.78
CA ASP A 172 10.94 -35.82 -13.53
C ASP A 172 11.38 -36.03 -12.07
N ASP A 173 11.62 -34.94 -11.34
CA ASP A 173 12.09 -34.96 -9.95
C ASP A 173 10.94 -35.14 -8.94
N ASN A 174 9.69 -35.31 -9.40
CA ASN A 174 8.49 -35.52 -8.55
C ASN A 174 8.36 -34.51 -7.38
N ARG A 175 8.78 -33.26 -7.59
CA ARG A 175 8.82 -32.19 -6.56
C ARG A 175 9.66 -32.56 -5.33
N GLU A 176 10.74 -33.33 -5.52
CA GLU A 176 11.69 -33.63 -4.46
C GLU A 176 12.18 -32.34 -3.77
N SER A 177 12.28 -32.37 -2.45
CA SER A 177 12.71 -31.21 -1.65
C SER A 177 14.21 -30.98 -1.83
N LEU A 178 14.58 -29.90 -2.53
CA LEU A 178 15.96 -29.51 -2.78
C LEU A 178 16.61 -28.81 -1.57
N ARG A 179 15.82 -28.01 -0.84
CA ARG A 179 16.27 -27.37 0.41
C ARG A 179 15.10 -27.11 1.35
N SER A 180 15.37 -27.10 2.64
CA SER A 180 14.47 -26.51 3.64
C SER A 180 15.06 -25.16 4.07
N VAL A 181 14.22 -24.12 4.12
CA VAL A 181 14.62 -22.80 4.62
C VAL A 181 13.61 -22.31 5.63
N GLU A 182 14.10 -21.61 6.64
CA GLU A 182 13.25 -20.90 7.60
C GLU A 182 13.04 -19.46 7.11
N LEU A 183 11.79 -19.00 7.16
CA LEU A 183 11.39 -17.65 6.75
C LEU A 183 10.65 -16.98 7.90
N ASP A 184 11.00 -15.73 8.14
CA ASP A 184 10.29 -14.86 9.06
C ASP A 184 9.01 -14.35 8.39
N ALA A 185 7.92 -14.33 9.17
CA ALA A 185 6.62 -13.89 8.74
C ALA A 185 5.90 -13.12 9.84
N VAL A 186 5.02 -12.21 9.44
CA VAL A 186 4.03 -11.61 10.33
C VAL A 186 2.70 -12.31 10.09
N ALA A 187 2.14 -12.93 11.13
CA ALA A 187 0.86 -13.59 11.08
C ALA A 187 -0.23 -12.77 11.78
N ASN A 188 -1.47 -12.95 11.32
CA ASN A 188 -2.67 -12.30 11.85
C ASN A 188 -2.49 -10.78 11.99
N LEU A 189 -1.92 -10.14 10.97
CA LEU A 189 -1.80 -8.68 10.96
C LEU A 189 -3.20 -8.08 10.83
N ASP A 190 -3.57 -7.19 11.73
CA ASP A 190 -4.76 -6.35 11.61
C ASP A 190 -4.40 -4.97 12.13
N GLY A 191 -4.39 -3.99 11.25
CA GLY A 191 -3.84 -2.70 11.61
C GLY A 191 -4.20 -1.57 10.69
N CYS A 192 -3.65 -0.43 11.09
CA CYS A 192 -3.84 0.84 10.46
C CYS A 192 -2.53 1.26 9.78
N TRP A 193 -2.60 1.67 8.52
CA TRP A 193 -1.50 2.29 7.80
C TRP A 193 -1.82 3.76 7.57
N GLN A 194 -0.99 4.63 8.14
CA GLN A 194 -1.19 6.07 8.02
C GLN A 194 -0.49 6.60 6.75
N LEU A 195 -1.29 7.25 5.91
CA LEU A 195 -0.84 8.03 4.76
C LEU A 195 -1.04 9.51 5.09
N SER A 196 -0.02 10.33 4.84
CA SER A 196 -0.10 11.77 5.03
C SER A 196 0.19 12.51 3.73
N PHE A 197 -0.72 13.37 3.31
CA PHE A 197 -0.52 14.26 2.18
C PHE A 197 0.19 15.54 2.64
N ARG A 198 1.25 15.93 1.92
CA ARG A 198 1.89 17.24 2.07
C ARG A 198 1.06 18.34 1.43
N GLU A 199 0.36 17.97 0.37
CA GLU A 199 -0.61 18.77 -0.35
C GLU A 199 -1.73 17.80 -0.75
N THR A 200 -2.93 18.04 -0.23
CA THR A 200 -4.09 17.20 -0.54
C THR A 200 -4.86 17.81 -1.69
N LYS A 201 -5.17 16.98 -2.68
CA LYS A 201 -6.04 17.33 -3.81
C LYS A 201 -7.17 16.31 -3.94
N PRO A 202 -8.35 16.70 -4.41
CA PRO A 202 -9.49 15.80 -4.65
C PRO A 202 -9.12 14.54 -5.45
N GLU A 203 -8.41 14.70 -6.56
CA GLU A 203 -8.00 13.61 -7.45
C GLU A 203 -7.04 12.61 -6.76
N PHE A 204 -6.26 13.05 -5.77
CA PHE A 204 -5.40 12.14 -5.01
C PHE A 204 -6.19 11.24 -4.06
N LEU A 205 -7.25 11.79 -3.46
CA LEU A 205 -8.17 11.02 -2.62
C LEU A 205 -9.00 10.07 -3.47
N GLY A 206 -9.48 10.52 -4.63
CA GLY A 206 -10.18 9.69 -5.61
C GLY A 206 -9.31 8.51 -6.04
N LEU A 207 -8.06 8.79 -6.44
CA LEU A 207 -7.10 7.75 -6.82
C LEU A 207 -6.84 6.77 -5.67
N LEU A 208 -6.68 7.27 -4.44
CA LEU A 208 -6.48 6.40 -3.28
C LEU A 208 -7.68 5.47 -3.04
N CYS A 209 -8.91 5.99 -3.09
CA CYS A 209 -10.14 5.20 -2.90
C CYS A 209 -10.22 4.07 -3.92
N GLU A 210 -10.18 4.41 -5.21
CA GLU A 210 -10.27 3.45 -6.31
C GLU A 210 -9.13 2.42 -6.25
N SER A 211 -7.93 2.85 -5.89
CA SER A 211 -6.77 1.95 -5.81
C SER A 211 -6.87 0.95 -4.67
N LEU A 212 -7.39 1.35 -3.52
CA LEU A 212 -7.56 0.44 -2.39
C LEU A 212 -8.65 -0.60 -2.68
N GLU A 213 -9.75 -0.17 -3.31
CA GLU A 213 -10.80 -1.10 -3.76
C GLU A 213 -10.29 -2.05 -4.84
N TYR A 214 -9.50 -1.55 -5.79
CA TYR A 214 -8.84 -2.38 -6.80
C TYR A 214 -7.90 -3.41 -6.16
N LEU A 215 -7.03 -2.98 -5.25
CA LEU A 215 -6.07 -3.87 -4.59
C LEU A 215 -6.76 -4.92 -3.71
N ASP A 216 -7.85 -4.58 -3.03
CA ASP A 216 -8.65 -5.53 -2.25
C ASP A 216 -9.32 -6.56 -3.17
N ALA A 217 -9.93 -6.12 -4.26
CA ALA A 217 -10.56 -7.01 -5.25
C ALA A 217 -9.56 -7.95 -5.95
N HIS A 218 -8.29 -7.56 -6.05
CA HIS A 218 -7.22 -8.33 -6.70
C HIS A 218 -6.21 -8.88 -5.68
N ASN A 219 -6.58 -9.00 -4.40
CA ASN A 219 -5.67 -9.40 -3.32
C ASN A 219 -5.06 -10.81 -3.50
N THR A 220 -5.68 -11.68 -4.29
CA THR A 220 -5.20 -13.03 -4.62
C THR A 220 -4.35 -13.07 -5.89
N ASP A 221 -4.39 -12.02 -6.72
CA ASP A 221 -3.58 -11.94 -7.92
C ASP A 221 -2.12 -11.72 -7.57
N PHE A 222 -1.26 -12.65 -7.99
CA PHE A 222 0.15 -12.64 -7.59
C PHE A 222 0.86 -11.31 -7.88
N ILE A 223 0.47 -10.61 -8.95
CA ILE A 223 1.05 -9.33 -9.35
C ILE A 223 0.63 -8.17 -8.42
N HIS A 224 -0.50 -8.28 -7.72
CA HIS A 224 -1.06 -7.26 -6.82
C HIS A 224 -0.89 -7.61 -5.32
N GLN A 225 -0.25 -8.73 -5.00
CA GLN A 225 0.10 -9.08 -3.63
C GLN A 225 1.18 -8.15 -3.07
N LEU A 226 1.09 -7.82 -1.78
CA LEU A 226 2.05 -6.97 -1.09
C LEU A 226 3.43 -7.64 -1.04
N GLY A 227 4.47 -6.99 -1.56
CA GLY A 227 5.86 -7.45 -1.47
C GLY A 227 6.87 -6.68 -2.33
N GLY A 228 8.16 -6.95 -2.11
CA GLY A 228 9.27 -6.10 -2.58
C GLY A 228 9.64 -6.30 -4.06
N ALA A 229 9.51 -5.23 -4.85
CA ALA A 229 9.91 -5.07 -6.26
C ALA A 229 9.11 -5.87 -7.31
N ARG A 230 7.84 -5.50 -7.55
CA ARG A 230 6.94 -5.85 -8.70
C ARG A 230 6.84 -7.33 -9.13
N ASN A 231 7.60 -8.24 -8.53
CA ASN A 231 7.79 -9.64 -8.94
C ASN A 231 7.78 -10.61 -7.75
N PHE A 232 7.64 -10.09 -6.53
CA PHE A 232 7.59 -10.89 -5.31
C PHE A 232 6.35 -10.51 -4.52
N GLY A 233 5.20 -11.10 -4.88
CA GLY A 233 4.02 -11.11 -4.01
C GLY A 233 4.33 -11.89 -2.74
N ALA A 234 4.09 -11.28 -1.58
CA ALA A 234 4.49 -11.80 -0.27
C ALA A 234 3.35 -11.87 0.76
N GLY A 235 2.14 -11.41 0.42
CA GLY A 235 0.96 -11.57 1.26
C GLY A 235 -0.33 -11.20 0.54
N ILE A 236 -1.37 -12.02 0.76
CA ILE A 236 -2.76 -11.67 0.43
C ILE A 236 -3.21 -10.68 1.49
N VAL A 237 -3.58 -9.48 1.06
CA VAL A 237 -3.91 -8.37 1.93
C VAL A 237 -5.33 -7.94 1.66
N ASP A 238 -6.19 -8.00 2.68
CA ASP A 238 -7.45 -7.26 2.63
C ASP A 238 -7.18 -5.82 3.03
N THR A 239 -7.73 -4.88 2.27
CA THR A 239 -7.50 -3.46 2.50
C THR A 239 -8.71 -2.60 2.18
N HIS A 240 -8.84 -1.48 2.90
CA HIS A 240 -9.79 -0.43 2.56
C HIS A 240 -9.39 0.86 3.25
N LEU A 241 -9.88 1.99 2.72
CA LEU A 241 -9.82 3.26 3.38
C LEU A 241 -10.74 3.24 4.61
N ILE A 242 -10.20 3.51 5.80
CA ILE A 242 -11.03 3.81 6.96
C ILE A 242 -11.61 5.21 6.74
N ASN A 243 -12.93 5.35 6.91
CA ASN A 243 -13.65 6.59 6.62
C ASN A 243 -12.92 7.81 7.19
N PRO A 244 -12.42 8.72 6.33
CA PRO A 244 -11.67 9.90 6.77
C PRO A 244 -12.46 10.89 7.62
N LEU A 245 -13.80 10.77 7.68
CA LEU A 245 -14.66 11.57 8.56
C LEU A 245 -14.66 11.09 10.01
N TYR A 246 -14.07 9.92 10.29
CA TYR A 246 -13.99 9.38 11.64
C TYR A 246 -13.03 10.17 12.51
N GLU A 247 -13.44 10.39 13.74
CA GLU A 247 -12.58 10.94 14.80
C GLU A 247 -11.69 9.85 15.40
N ASP A 248 -10.64 10.23 16.12
CA ASP A 248 -9.70 9.30 16.78
C ASP A 248 -10.38 8.19 17.60
N HIS A 249 -11.49 8.53 18.26
CA HIS A 249 -12.21 7.58 19.10
C HIS A 249 -13.03 6.57 18.27
N GLU A 250 -13.50 6.96 17.09
CA GLU A 250 -14.17 6.11 16.10
C GLU A 250 -13.15 5.24 15.36
N LEU A 251 -11.99 5.80 15.00
CA LEU A 251 -10.87 5.04 14.45
C LEU A 251 -10.44 3.90 15.40
N LYS A 252 -10.26 4.21 16.69
CA LYS A 252 -9.97 3.17 17.72
C LYS A 252 -11.09 2.14 17.84
N ARG A 253 -12.34 2.54 17.58
CA ARG A 253 -13.51 1.66 17.64
C ARG A 253 -13.55 0.66 16.49
N VAL A 254 -13.09 1.02 15.29
CA VAL A 254 -12.96 0.10 14.13
C VAL A 254 -12.19 -1.16 14.50
N PHE A 255 -11.12 -1.01 15.29
CA PHE A 255 -10.30 -2.12 15.75
C PHE A 255 -10.79 -2.76 17.05
N ASN A 256 -11.92 -2.34 17.61
CA ASN A 256 -12.49 -2.91 18.82
C ASN A 256 -13.53 -3.99 18.51
N ARG A 257 -13.07 -5.25 18.42
CA ARG A 257 -13.92 -6.43 18.14
C ARG A 257 -15.15 -6.63 19.05
N SER A 258 -15.19 -6.00 20.24
CA SER A 258 -16.36 -6.09 21.13
C SER A 258 -17.42 -5.01 20.87
N ARG A 259 -17.18 -4.09 19.93
CA ARG A 259 -18.04 -2.95 19.63
C ARG A 259 -18.37 -2.93 18.14
N GLY A 260 -19.66 -2.80 17.80
CA GLY A 260 -20.11 -2.49 16.44
C GLY A 260 -20.01 -0.99 16.14
N THR A 261 -20.40 -0.55 14.95
CA THR A 261 -20.50 0.89 14.60
C THR A 261 -21.54 1.60 15.47
N THR A 262 -21.47 2.93 15.51
CA THR A 262 -22.50 3.79 16.13
C THR A 262 -23.33 4.45 15.03
N LYS A 263 -24.51 4.95 15.38
CA LYS A 263 -25.35 5.72 14.44
C LYS A 263 -24.60 6.90 13.80
N ALA A 264 -23.75 7.57 14.55
CA ALA A 264 -22.93 8.68 14.04
C ALA A 264 -21.87 8.20 13.02
N MET A 265 -21.26 7.03 13.25
CA MET A 265 -20.36 6.42 12.28
C MET A 265 -21.12 6.00 11.01
N ASP A 266 -22.30 5.40 11.16
CA ASP A 266 -23.13 4.99 10.02
C ASP A 266 -23.56 6.22 9.18
N GLU A 267 -23.92 7.34 9.82
CA GLU A 267 -24.23 8.62 9.14
C GLU A 267 -23.01 9.18 8.39
N LYS A 268 -21.81 9.09 8.97
CA LYS A 268 -20.56 9.47 8.30
C LYS A 268 -20.23 8.53 7.13
N ASP A 269 -20.52 7.25 7.25
CA ASP A 269 -20.31 6.27 6.17
C ASP A 269 -21.26 6.55 4.99
N GLU A 270 -22.53 6.85 5.27
CA GLU A 270 -23.49 7.27 4.25
C GLU A 270 -23.05 8.59 3.59
N GLN A 271 -22.62 9.57 4.39
CA GLN A 271 -22.13 10.84 3.86
C GLN A 271 -20.89 10.66 2.99
N TRP A 272 -19.92 9.85 3.44
CA TRP A 272 -18.72 9.56 2.67
C TRP A 272 -19.06 8.91 1.32
N ALA A 273 -19.93 7.89 1.34
CA ALA A 273 -20.29 7.15 0.15
C ALA A 273 -21.13 7.96 -0.86
N SER A 274 -22.00 8.85 -0.38
CA SER A 274 -22.94 9.58 -1.24
C SER A 274 -22.45 10.96 -1.70
N GLU A 275 -21.60 11.63 -0.92
CA GLU A 275 -21.18 13.01 -1.19
C GLU A 275 -19.68 13.11 -1.50
N TYR A 276 -18.81 12.59 -0.62
CA TYR A 276 -17.36 12.82 -0.71
C TYR A 276 -16.67 11.93 -1.74
N ARG A 277 -16.85 10.60 -1.64
CA ARG A 277 -16.19 9.64 -2.53
C ARG A 277 -16.53 9.92 -4.00
N PRO A 278 -17.80 10.13 -4.40
CA PRO A 278 -18.12 10.45 -5.80
C PRO A 278 -17.44 11.73 -6.28
N ALA A 279 -17.47 12.81 -5.49
CA ALA A 279 -16.82 14.07 -5.86
C ALA A 279 -15.30 13.94 -6.06
N PHE A 280 -14.63 13.08 -5.28
CA PHE A 280 -13.19 12.82 -5.45
C PHE A 280 -12.89 11.93 -6.66
N VAL A 281 -13.75 10.96 -6.96
CA VAL A 281 -13.63 10.13 -8.16
C VAL A 281 -13.88 10.96 -9.42
N ASP A 282 -14.89 11.81 -9.45
CA ASP A 282 -15.16 12.73 -10.57
C ASP A 282 -13.95 13.66 -10.85
N ALA A 283 -13.27 14.12 -9.79
CA ALA A 283 -12.06 14.92 -9.91
C ALA A 283 -10.87 14.12 -10.48
N LEU A 284 -10.75 12.84 -10.12
CA LEU A 284 -9.77 11.94 -10.72
C LEU A 284 -10.05 11.71 -12.21
N GLU A 285 -11.30 11.43 -12.57
CA GLU A 285 -11.72 11.23 -13.96
C GLU A 285 -11.37 12.46 -14.81
N THR A 286 -11.79 13.64 -14.34
CA THR A 286 -11.48 14.91 -15.01
C THR A 286 -9.96 15.09 -15.18
N ARG A 287 -9.17 14.77 -14.13
CA ARG A 287 -7.72 14.90 -14.19
C ARG A 287 -7.09 13.99 -15.25
N ILE A 288 -7.56 12.74 -15.35
CA ILE A 288 -7.04 11.77 -16.32
C ILE A 288 -7.45 12.15 -17.75
N GLU A 289 -8.67 12.63 -17.95
CA GLU A 289 -9.16 13.12 -19.24
C GLU A 289 -8.34 14.32 -19.74
N GLU A 290 -8.06 15.30 -18.87
CA GLU A 290 -7.21 16.45 -19.19
C GLU A 290 -5.77 16.07 -19.55
N GLU A 291 -5.24 14.98 -18.99
CA GLU A 291 -3.90 14.46 -19.31
C GLU A 291 -3.83 13.74 -20.66
N THR A 292 -4.98 13.31 -21.21
CA THR A 292 -5.07 12.54 -22.46
C THR A 292 -5.59 13.34 -23.65
N ALA A 293 -6.14 14.53 -23.41
CA ALA A 293 -6.66 15.46 -24.41
C ALA A 293 -5.55 16.28 -25.10
#